data_AF-A0A484CTK0-F1
#
_entry.id   AF-A0A484CTK0-F1
#
_cell.length_a   1.000
_cell.length_b   1.000
_cell.length_c   1.000
_cell.angle_alpha   90.00
_cell.angle_beta   90.00
_cell.angle_gamma   90.00
#
_symmetry.space_group_name_H-M   'P 1'
#
loop_
_entity.id
_entity.type
_entity.pdbx_description
1 polymer ?
#
loop_
_entity_poly.entity_id
_entity_poly.type
_entity_poly.pdbx_seq_one_letter_code
_entity_poly.pdbx_strand_id
1 'polypeptide(L)' 'MRLWRATVFLGLLGSRGVQRSMCAQVGEWQSAKSIYEFSAKDIDGNDVSLEKYRGYVCIIVNVASK' A
#
# COMPACT_ATOMS: atom_id res chain seq x y z
N MET A 1 -51.77 5.35 16.90
CA MET A 1 -51.20 4.07 17.38
C MET A 1 -49.69 4.18 17.17
N ARG A 2 -48.81 4.25 18.20
CA ARG A 2 -48.40 3.19 19.16
C ARG A 2 -48.13 1.84 18.45
N LEU A 3 -47.03 1.11 18.67
CA LEU A 3 -45.73 1.36 19.34
C LEU A 3 -44.87 0.09 19.13
N TRP A 4 -43.58 0.21 18.78
CA TRP A 4 -42.44 -0.75 18.97
C TRP A 4 -41.34 -0.29 17.98
N ARG A 5 -40.14 0.19 18.31
CA ARG A 5 -39.14 -0.02 19.40
C ARG A 5 -38.46 -1.40 19.41
N ALA A 6 -37.18 -1.40 19.01
CA ALA A 6 -36.14 -2.43 19.23
C ALA A 6 -36.42 -3.80 18.57
N THR A 7 -35.46 -4.67 18.20
CA THR A 7 -33.98 -4.76 18.35
C THR A 7 -33.48 -5.61 17.14
N VAL A 8 -32.23 -5.70 16.68
CA VAL A 8 -30.88 -5.45 17.23
C VAL A 8 -29.96 -4.88 16.11
N PHE A 9 -28.95 -4.07 16.45
CA PHE A 9 -27.80 -3.82 15.56
C PHE A 9 -26.88 -5.05 15.55
N LEU A 10 -26.85 -5.81 14.44
CA LEU A 10 -25.84 -6.86 14.25
C LEU A 10 -25.37 -6.85 12.79
N GLY A 11 -24.16 -6.34 12.55
CA GLY A 11 -23.70 -6.11 11.18
C GLY A 11 -22.48 -5.19 11.01
N LEU A 12 -21.77 -4.82 12.08
CA LEU A 12 -20.38 -4.34 11.96
C LEU A 12 -19.48 -5.55 11.61
N LEU A 13 -19.65 -6.07 10.40
CA LEU A 13 -18.62 -6.81 9.69
C LEU A 13 -17.48 -5.83 9.51
N GLY A 14 -16.55 -5.85 10.45
CA GLY A 14 -15.42 -4.95 10.49
C GLY A 14 -14.73 -4.98 9.13
N SER A 15 -14.80 -3.86 8.42
CA SER A 15 -13.97 -3.60 7.26
C SER A 15 -12.54 -3.71 7.75
N ARG A 16 -11.94 -4.90 7.55
CA ARG A 16 -10.50 -5.08 7.62
C ARG A 16 -9.95 -4.08 6.63
N GLY A 17 -9.45 -2.97 7.17
CA GLY A 17 -8.71 -1.98 6.41
C GLY A 17 -7.51 -2.71 5.85
N VAL A 18 -7.63 -3.22 4.62
CA VAL A 18 -6.49 -3.50 3.78
C VAL A 18 -5.90 -2.13 3.53
N GLN A 19 -4.99 -1.75 4.43
CA GLN A 19 -4.19 -0.55 4.34
C GLN A 19 -3.22 -0.78 3.18
N ARG A 20 -3.74 -0.71 1.95
CA ARG A 20 -2.93 -0.57 0.75
C ARG A 20 -2.13 0.70 0.97
N SER A 21 -0.83 0.55 1.24
CA SER A 21 0.09 1.67 1.10
C SER A 21 -0.01 2.09 -0.36
N MET A 22 -0.67 3.23 -0.60
CA MET A 22 -0.98 3.70 -1.95
C MET A 22 0.29 4.29 -2.54
N CYS A 23 1.10 3.41 -3.12
CA CYS A 23 2.32 3.79 -3.83
C CYS A 23 1.96 4.55 -5.12
N ALA A 24 2.84 5.46 -5.52
CA ALA A 24 2.58 6.42 -6.59
C ALA A 24 2.29 5.71 -7.93
N GLN A 25 1.25 6.14 -8.64
CA GLN A 25 0.91 5.60 -9.95
C GLN A 25 1.91 6.08 -11.02
N VAL A 26 2.01 5.33 -12.12
CA VAL A 26 2.84 5.64 -13.29
C VAL A 26 2.39 6.97 -13.93
N GLY A 27 3.00 8.06 -13.48
CA GLY A 27 2.65 9.45 -13.81
C GLY A 27 3.25 10.43 -12.80
N GLU A 28 3.27 10.06 -11.52
CA GLU A 28 3.74 10.90 -10.40
C GLU A 28 5.27 10.80 -10.14
N TRP A 29 6.05 10.17 -11.04
CA TRP A 29 7.51 10.07 -10.85
C TRP A 29 8.23 11.43 -10.87
N GLN A 30 7.58 12.45 -11.45
CA GLN A 30 8.07 13.84 -11.53
C GLN A 30 7.76 14.64 -10.26
N SER A 31 6.75 14.24 -9.49
CA SER A 31 6.29 14.89 -8.26
C SER A 31 6.80 14.18 -6.99
N ALA A 32 7.20 12.91 -7.12
CA ALA A 32 7.73 12.08 -6.05
C ALA A 32 8.98 12.70 -5.39
N LYS A 33 9.01 12.68 -4.05
CA LYS A 33 10.06 13.35 -3.26
C LYS A 33 11.11 12.40 -2.70
N SER A 34 10.83 11.11 -2.70
CA SER A 34 11.68 10.07 -2.12
C SER A 34 11.49 8.73 -2.81
N ILE A 35 12.47 7.83 -2.67
CA ILE A 35 12.37 6.47 -3.19
C ILE A 35 11.23 5.66 -2.53
N TYR A 36 10.76 6.08 -1.35
CA TYR A 36 9.75 5.36 -0.57
C TYR A 36 8.33 5.47 -1.14
N GLU A 37 8.11 6.39 -2.08
CA GLU A 37 6.83 6.58 -2.77
C GLU A 37 6.60 5.57 -3.92
N PHE A 38 7.61 4.77 -4.25
CA PHE A 38 7.57 3.78 -5.34
C PHE A 38 7.43 2.34 -4.82
N SER A 39 6.81 1.49 -5.65
CA SER A 39 6.95 0.04 -5.59
C SER A 39 7.84 -0.46 -6.73
N ALA A 40 8.45 -1.63 -6.54
CA ALA A 40 9.11 -2.38 -7.60
C ALA A 40 8.65 -3.85 -7.55
N LYS A 41 8.58 -4.50 -8.71
CA LYS A 41 8.38 -5.94 -8.80
C LYS A 41 9.69 -6.65 -8.40
N ASP A 42 9.63 -7.56 -7.42
CA ASP A 42 10.77 -8.39 -7.04
C ASP A 42 11.00 -9.57 -8.01
N ILE A 43 12.05 -10.36 -7.78
CA ILE A 43 12.42 -11.49 -8.65
C ILE A 43 11.39 -12.63 -8.63
N ASP A 44 10.59 -12.72 -7.57
CA ASP A 44 9.52 -13.70 -7.39
C ASP A 44 8.18 -13.21 -7.98
N GLY A 45 8.15 -11.96 -8.46
CA GLY A 45 7.01 -11.35 -9.12
C GLY A 45 6.05 -10.58 -8.20
N ASN A 46 6.36 -10.41 -6.91
CA ASN A 46 5.54 -9.63 -5.99
C ASN A 46 5.75 -8.13 -6.20
N ASP A 47 4.71 -7.32 -6.02
CA ASP A 47 4.86 -5.86 -5.95
C ASP A 47 5.29 -5.45 -4.54
N VAL A 48 6.47 -4.85 -4.41
CA VAL A 48 7.11 -4.54 -3.13
C VAL A 48 7.35 -3.04 -3.03
N SER A 49 6.68 -2.39 -2.07
CA SER A 49 6.94 -0.98 -1.74
C SER A 49 8.37 -0.80 -1.21
N LEU A 50 9.07 0.21 -1.71
CA LEU A 50 10.41 0.56 -1.27
C LEU A 50 10.42 1.23 0.12
N GLU A 51 9.27 1.60 0.68
CA GLU A 51 9.14 2.09 2.06
C GLU A 51 9.73 1.13 3.10
N LYS A 52 9.76 -0.18 2.82
CA LYS A 52 10.41 -1.19 3.68
C LYS A 52 11.88 -0.89 4.02
N TYR A 53 12.55 -0.05 3.22
CA TYR A 53 13.96 0.33 3.40
C TYR A 53 14.14 1.67 4.13
N ARG A 54 13.06 2.26 4.65
CA ARG A 54 13.13 3.50 5.45
C ARG A 54 14.05 3.31 6.67
N GLY A 55 15.04 4.20 6.81
CA GLY A 55 16.04 4.14 7.89
C GLY A 55 17.33 3.39 7.52
N TYR A 56 17.41 2.79 6.34
CA TYR A 56 18.63 2.13 5.84
C TYR A 56 19.29 2.95 4.74
N VAL A 57 20.63 2.92 4.68
CA VAL A 57 21.38 3.44 3.53
C VAL A 57 21.25 2.43 2.39
N CYS A 58 20.76 2.89 1.25
CA CYS A 58 20.44 2.04 0.09
C CYS A 58 21.31 2.39 -1.12
N ILE A 59 21.67 1.39 -1.91
CA ILE A 59 22.32 1.56 -3.22
C ILE A 59 21.38 0.99 -4.28
N ILE A 60 21.04 1.79 -5.29
CA ILE A 60 20.25 1.36 -6.45
C ILE A 60 21.22 1.13 -7.60
N VAL A 61 21.19 -0.07 -8.18
CA VAL A 61 22.08 -0.48 -9.28
C VAL A 61 21.26 -1.00 -10.46
N ASN A 62 21.70 -0.66 -11.67
CA ASN A 62 21.32 -1.39 -12.86
C ASN A 62 22.34 -2.52 -13.09
N VAL A 63 21.87 -3.75 -13.28
CA VAL A 63 22.71 -4.94 -13.47
C VAL A 63 22.38 -5.62 -14.78
N ALA A 64 23.39 -6.18 -15.45
CA ALA A 64 23.24 -6.97 -16.66
C ALA A 64 24.14 -8.21 -16.57
N SER A 65 23.59 -9.37 -16.92
CA SER A 65 24.33 -10.61 -17.14
C SER A 65 24.64 -10.81 -18.63
N LYS A 66 25.66 -11.61 -18.91
CA LYS A 66 26.05 -12.00 -20.28
C LYS A 66 25.22 -13.17 -20.81
#